data_AF-A0A7I8E413-F1
#
_entry.id   AF-A0A7I8E413-F1
#
_cell.length_a   1.000
_cell.length_b   1.000
_cell.length_c   1.000
_cell.angle_alpha   90.00
_cell.angle_beta   90.00
_cell.angle_gamma   90.00
#
_symmetry.space_group_name_H-M   'P 1'
#
loop_
_entity.id
_entity.type
_entity.pdbx_description
1 polymer ?
#
loop_
_entity_poly.entity_id
_entity_poly.type
_entity_poly.pdbx_seq_one_letter_code
_entity_poly.pdbx_strand_id
1 'polypeptide(L)' 'MITNKINTLLNNSQQNDLDYTICKYIKLNLKAVSSMSIEELAKQTYVSKAKISKFIKKLVMITILPLKMIAY' A
#
# COMPACT_ATOMS: atom_id res chain seq x y z
N MET A 1 -3.29 -4.76 12.81
CA MET A 1 -4.04 -3.76 12.02
C MET A 1 -3.28 -3.39 10.75
N ILE A 2 -3.98 -2.95 9.69
CA ILE A 2 -3.39 -2.53 8.41
C ILE A 2 -2.31 -1.46 8.58
N THR A 3 -2.48 -0.58 9.56
CA THR A 3 -1.51 0.45 9.97
C THR A 3 -0.16 -0.13 10.38
N ASN A 4 -0.13 -1.26 11.11
CA ASN A 4 1.14 -1.89 11.53
C ASN A 4 1.86 -2.49 10.31
N LYS A 5 1.13 -3.13 9.39
CA LYS A 5 1.70 -3.67 8.15
C LYS A 5 2.28 -2.55 7.27
N ILE A 6 1.58 -1.42 7.16
CA ILE A 6 2.07 -0.23 6.46
C ILE A 6 3.33 0.34 7.13
N ASN A 7 3.38 0.40 8.46
CA ASN A 7 4.58 0.85 9.19
C ASN A 7 5.78 -0.06 8.94
N THR A 8 5.58 -1.38 8.94
CA THR A 8 6.64 -2.34 8.62
C THR A 8 7.14 -2.16 7.18
N LEU A 9 6.25 -1.91 6.22
CA LEU A 9 6.66 -1.62 4.83
C LEU A 9 7.47 -0.33 4.74
N LEU A 10 7.01 0.75 5.38
CA LEU A 10 7.73 2.03 5.42
C LEU A 10 9.14 1.90 5.99
N ASN A 11 9.29 1.17 7.09
CA ASN A 11 10.57 0.99 7.77
C ASN A 11 11.57 0.14 6.98
N ASN A 12 11.09 -0.71 6.07
CA ASN A 12 11.92 -1.57 5.23
C ASN A 12 12.10 -1.05 3.80
N SER A 13 11.47 0.09 3.46
CA SER A 13 11.60 0.74 2.16
C SER A 13 12.52 1.96 2.26
N GLN A 14 13.35 2.18 1.24
CA GLN A 14 14.15 3.40 1.18
C GLN A 14 13.28 4.61 0.84
N GLN A 15 13.63 5.79 1.36
CA GLN A 15 12.86 7.03 1.14
C GLN A 15 12.72 7.43 -0.33
N ASN A 16 13.65 7.00 -1.19
CA ASN A 16 13.60 7.24 -2.64
C ASN A 16 12.80 6.17 -3.41
N ASP A 17 12.28 5.14 -2.73
CA ASP A 17 11.45 4.11 -3.35
C ASP A 17 10.03 4.64 -3.59
N LEU A 18 9.50 4.40 -4.78
CA LEU A 18 8.10 4.68 -5.10
C LEU A 18 7.16 3.89 -4.16
N ASP A 19 7.54 2.69 -3.72
CA ASP A 19 6.79 1.92 -2.73
C ASP A 19 6.67 2.70 -1.40
N TYR A 20 7.71 3.44 -0.98
CA TYR A 20 7.68 4.31 0.21
C TYR A 20 6.70 5.47 0.02
N THR A 21 6.76 6.17 -1.12
CA THR A 21 5.85 7.28 -1.45
C THR A 21 4.38 6.85 -1.39
N ILE A 22 4.05 5.70 -1.98
CA ILE A 22 2.69 5.14 -1.95
C ILE A 22 2.29 4.81 -0.51
N CYS A 23 3.14 4.10 0.23
CA CYS A 23 2.87 3.72 1.62
C CYS A 23 2.63 4.94 2.52
N LYS A 24 3.45 5.99 2.38
CA LYS A 24 3.35 7.21 3.17
C LYS A 24 2.04 7.93 2.90
N TYR A 25 1.65 8.05 1.62
CA TYR A 25 0.38 8.67 1.25
C TYR A 25 -0.81 7.89 1.81
N ILE A 26 -0.82 6.56 1.67
CA ILE A 26 -1.89 5.71 2.20
C ILE A 26 -1.99 5.86 3.72
N LYS A 27 -0.88 5.84 4.44
CA LYS A 27 -0.85 6.01 5.90
C LYS A 27 -1.50 7.32 6.35
N LEU A 28 -1.20 8.41 5.66
CA LEU A 28 -1.71 9.74 5.99
C LEU A 28 -3.18 9.93 5.60
N ASN A 29 -3.67 9.19 4.60
CA ASN A 29 -4.99 9.39 3.99
C ASN A 29 -5.87 8.13 4.05
N LEU A 30 -5.71 7.27 5.06
CA LEU A 30 -6.35 5.95 5.16
C LEU A 30 -7.86 5.97 4.85
N LYS A 31 -8.60 6.95 5.38
CA LYS A 31 -10.05 7.10 5.16
C LYS A 31 -10.42 7.52 3.74
N ALA A 32 -9.60 8.34 3.11
CA ALA A 32 -9.85 8.81 1.75
C ALA A 32 -9.45 7.75 0.73
N VAL A 33 -8.35 7.02 0.97
CA VAL A 33 -7.85 5.97 0.07
C VAL A 33 -8.85 4.82 -0.08
N SER A 34 -9.65 4.51 0.95
CA SER A 34 -10.68 3.47 0.84
C SER A 34 -11.75 3.75 -0.21
N SER A 35 -11.93 5.01 -0.61
CA SER A 35 -12.87 5.42 -1.65
C SER A 35 -12.19 5.91 -2.94
N MET A 36 -10.85 5.85 -3.03
CA MET A 36 -10.12 6.26 -4.23
C MET A 36 -9.97 5.11 -5.22
N SER A 37 -10.12 5.43 -6.50
CA SER A 37 -9.70 4.60 -7.62
C SER A 37 -8.16 4.53 -7.73
N ILE A 38 -7.68 3.53 -8.47
CA ILE A 38 -6.25 3.40 -8.81
C ILE A 38 -5.74 4.64 -9.56
N GLU A 39 -6.58 5.26 -10.38
CA GLU A 39 -6.25 6.49 -11.10
C GLU A 39 -6.06 7.70 -10.21
N GLU A 40 -6.96 7.91 -9.25
CA GLU A 40 -6.85 8.99 -8.28
C GLU A 40 -5.61 8.80 -7.43
N LEU A 41 -5.38 7.59 -6.93
CA LEU A 41 -4.20 7.28 -6.13
C LEU A 41 -2.89 7.48 -6.91
N ALA A 42 -2.86 7.11 -8.19
CA ALA A 42 -1.73 7.35 -9.09
C ALA A 42 -1.43 8.85 -9.25
N LYS A 43 -2.46 9.68 -9.47
CA LYS A 43 -2.31 11.14 -9.57
C LYS A 43 -1.80 11.76 -8.28
N GLN A 44 -2.34 11.33 -7.13
CA GLN A 44 -1.98 11.87 -5.82
C GLN A 44 -0.55 11.52 -5.39
N THR A 45 -0.04 10.37 -5.84
CA THR A 45 1.30 9.88 -5.51
C THR A 45 2.35 10.17 -6.58
N TYR A 46 1.94 10.73 -7.73
CA TYR A 46 2.81 10.92 -8.91
C TYR A 46 3.48 9.62 -9.39
N VAL A 47 2.77 8.50 -9.25
CA VAL A 47 3.25 7.16 -9.62
C VAL A 47 2.38 6.58 -10.72
N SER A 48 2.95 5.77 -11.62
CA SER A 48 2.18 5.14 -12.69
C SER A 48 1.10 4.18 -12.17
N LYS A 49 -0.04 4.11 -12.88
CA LYS A 49 -1.15 3.19 -12.56
C LYS A 49 -0.69 1.73 -12.44
N ALA A 50 0.26 1.32 -13.29
CA ALA A 50 0.82 -0.03 -13.28
C ALA A 50 1.59 -0.33 -11.98
N LYS A 51 2.40 0.63 -11.51
CA LYS A 51 3.15 0.51 -10.25
C LYS A 51 2.20 0.52 -9.04
N ILE A 52 1.16 1.38 -9.04
CA ILE A 52 0.09 1.34 -8.02
C ILE A 52 -0.61 -0.03 -7.99
N SER A 53 -1.01 -0.55 -9.16
CA SER A 53 -1.69 -1.85 -9.26
C SER A 53 -0.81 -3.00 -8.74
N LYS A 54 0.48 -3.00 -9.09
CA LYS A 54 1.46 -3.99 -8.59
C LYS A 54 1.63 -3.87 -7.08
N PHE A 55 1.68 -2.64 -6.57
CA PHE A 55 1.82 -2.36 -5.14
C PHE A 55 0.60 -2.82 -4.33
N ILE A 56 -0.62 -2.51 -4.78
CA ILE A 56 -1.86 -2.95 -4.12
C ILE A 56 -1.91 -4.49 -4.07
N LYS A 57 -1.58 -5.18 -5.17
CA LYS A 57 -1.49 -6.65 -5.19
C LYS A 57 -0.51 -7.19 -4.15
N LYS A 58 0.68 -6.58 -4.04
CA LYS A 58 1.70 -6.92 -3.02
C LYS A 58 1.15 -6.71 -1.60
N LEU A 59 0.48 -5.58 -1.34
CA LEU A 59 -0.11 -5.26 -0.04
C LEU A 59 -1.23 -6.25 0.35
N VAL A 60 -2.09 -6.59 -0.60
CA VAL A 60 -3.17 -7.58 -0.42
C VAL A 60 -2.59 -8.96 -0.12
N MET A 61 -1.56 -9.39 -0.86
CA MET A 61 -0.85 -10.64 -0.56
C MET A 61 -0.31 -10.65 0.88
N ILE A 62 0.43 -9.63 1.29
CA ILE A 62 0.98 -9.52 2.66
C ILE A 62 -0.13 -9.46 3.71
N THR A 63 -1.29 -8.90 3.35
CA THR A 63 -2.42 -8.78 4.28
C THR A 63 -3.19 -10.09 4.45
N ILE A 64 -3.46 -10.79 3.35
CA ILE A 64 -4.34 -11.96 3.26
C ILE A 64 -3.59 -13.30 3.45
N LEU A 65 -2.35 -13.46 2.96
CA LEU A 65 -1.59 -14.72 3.13
C LEU A 65 -1.45 -15.14 4.61
N PRO A 66 -1.14 -14.24 5.55
CA PRO A 66 -1.09 -14.60 6.97
C PRO A 66 -2.46 -15.06 7.50
N LEU A 67 -3.57 -14.51 6.99
CA LEU A 67 -4.92 -14.92 7.40
C LEU A 67 -5.28 -16.31 6.86
N LYS A 68 -4.85 -16.64 5.62
CA LYS A 68 -5.06 -17.99 5.05
C LYS A 68 -4.21 -19.06 5.74
N MET A 69 -3.01 -18.72 6.19
CA MET A 69 -2.13 -19.66 6.90
C MET A 69 -2.56 -19.97 8.35
N ILE A 70 -3.38 -19.11 8.97
CA ILE A 70 -3.93 -19.34 10.31
C ILE A 70 -5.23 -20.16 10.26
N ALA A 71 -5.83 -20.31 9.07
CA ALA A 71 -7.11 -20.99 8.87
C ALA A 71 -7.00 -22.49 8.51
N TYR A 72 -5.82 -23.10 8.67
CA TYR A 72 -5.57 -24.53 8.47
C TYR A 72 -4.92 -25.14 9.72
#